data_AF-A0A7V8BGH3-F1
#
_entry.id   AF-A0A7V8BGH3-F1
#
_cell.length_a   1.000
_cell.length_b   1.000
_cell.length_c   1.000
_cell.angle_alpha   90.00
_cell.angle_beta   90.00
_cell.angle_gamma   90.00
#
_symmetry.space_group_name_H-M   'P 1'
#
loop_
_entity.id
_entity.type
_entity.pdbx_description
1 polymer ?
#
loop_
_entity_poly.entity_id
_entity_poly.type
_entity_poly.pdbx_seq_one_letter_code
_entity_poly.pdbx_strand_id
1 'polypeptide(L)'
;MQLNPSEISELIKSKIQNLDTASEVRTQGTVVSVTDGICRVHGLADAMQGEMLEFPGDTFGLALNLERDSVGAVILGKYEHISEGDTVKCTGRILEVPVGPELIGRVVDALGTPIDGKGPINAKETDVIEKVAPGVVWRKSVSQPVQTGLKSVDAMVPVGRGQRELIIGDRQTGKTAVAIDTIINQKGKDLFCIYVAIGQKASTVMNVVRKLEETGAMAYTIVVVATASDSAAMQYLAPYSGCTMG
;
A
#
# COMPACT_ATOMS: atom_id res chain seq x y z
N MET A 1 4.20 12.18 27.47
CA MET A 1 5.02 10.94 27.52
C MET A 1 6.47 11.37 27.69
N GLN A 2 7.10 11.04 28.81
CA GLN A 2 8.54 11.25 29.00
C GLN A 2 9.28 10.22 28.15
N LEU A 3 10.11 10.68 27.22
CA LEU A 3 11.05 9.83 26.48
C LEU A 3 12.18 9.46 27.43
N ASN A 4 12.21 8.21 27.90
CA ASN A 4 13.32 7.69 28.71
C ASN A 4 14.51 7.40 27.79
N PRO A 5 15.66 8.09 27.93
CA PRO A 5 16.84 7.86 27.09
C PRO A 5 17.38 6.42 27.18
N SER A 6 17.13 5.75 28.31
CA SER A 6 17.53 4.37 28.58
C SER A 6 16.81 3.37 27.65
N GLU A 7 15.50 3.52 27.46
CA GLU A 7 14.69 2.62 26.61
C GLU A 7 15.11 2.72 25.14
N ILE A 8 15.40 3.92 24.66
CA ILE A 8 15.90 4.16 23.30
C ILE A 8 17.28 3.51 23.13
N SER A 9 18.15 3.64 24.13
CA SER A 9 19.50 3.07 24.09
C SER A 9 19.47 1.54 24.08
N GLU A 10 18.59 0.91 24.85
CA GLU A 10 18.40 -0.54 24.84
C GLU A 10 17.82 -1.04 23.52
N LEU A 11 16.87 -0.31 22.93
CA LEU A 11 16.28 -0.65 21.64
C LEU A 11 17.32 -0.57 20.50
N ILE A 12 18.18 0.45 20.50
CA ILE A 12 19.29 0.54 19.54
C ILE A 12 20.31 -0.58 19.77
N LYS A 13 20.68 -0.84 21.04
CA LYS A 13 21.68 -1.87 21.38
C LYS A 13 21.21 -3.27 20.97
N SER A 14 19.94 -3.61 21.21
CA SER A 14 19.35 -4.88 20.77
C SER A 14 19.32 -5.02 19.25
N LYS A 15 19.02 -3.95 18.49
CA LYS A 15 19.10 -3.97 17.03
C LYS A 15 20.53 -4.21 16.51
N ILE A 16 21.54 -3.61 17.15
CA ILE A 16 22.95 -3.82 16.79
C ILE A 16 23.40 -5.25 17.13
N GLN A 17 22.98 -5.78 18.29
CA GLN A 17 23.32 -7.14 18.70
C GLN A 17 22.71 -8.22 17.81
N ASN A 18 21.50 -7.98 17.30
CA ASN A 18 20.79 -8.87 16.39
C ASN A 18 21.10 -8.60 14.91
N LEU A 19 22.11 -7.78 14.61
CA LEU A 19 22.50 -7.51 13.23
C LEU A 19 23.30 -8.71 12.71
N ASP A 20 22.65 -9.54 11.90
CA ASP A 20 23.30 -10.69 11.29
C ASP A 20 24.35 -10.21 10.26
N THR A 21 25.60 -10.65 10.41
CA THR A 21 26.73 -10.20 9.57
C THR A 21 27.04 -11.19 8.44
N ALA A 22 26.12 -12.11 8.17
CA ALA A 22 26.25 -13.08 7.09
C ALA A 22 26.26 -12.37 5.72
N SER A 23 27.21 -12.74 4.87
CA SER A 23 27.27 -12.26 3.49
C SER A 23 26.27 -13.06 2.64
N GLU A 24 25.22 -12.40 2.18
CA GLU A 24 24.30 -12.97 1.19
C GLU A 24 24.81 -12.72 -0.22
N VAL A 25 24.86 -13.77 -1.04
CA VAL A 25 25.09 -13.65 -2.48
C VAL A 25 23.76 -13.21 -3.11
N ARG A 26 23.71 -11.98 -3.62
CA ARG A 26 22.54 -11.48 -4.38
C ARG A 26 22.97 -11.12 -5.79
N THR A 27 22.08 -11.43 -6.75
CA THR A 27 22.27 -11.05 -8.15
C THR A 27 22.14 -9.53 -8.28
N GLN A 28 23.11 -8.92 -8.98
CA GLN A 28 23.20 -7.48 -9.17
C GLN A 28 23.12 -7.15 -10.66
N GLY A 29 22.60 -5.97 -10.95
CA GLY A 29 22.55 -5.38 -12.28
C GLY A 29 22.97 -3.92 -12.23
N THR A 30 23.07 -3.33 -13.41
CA THR A 30 23.45 -1.93 -13.59
C THR A 30 22.38 -1.20 -14.37
N VAL A 31 21.99 -0.02 -13.90
CA VAL A 31 21.06 0.85 -14.63
C VAL A 31 21.72 1.32 -15.92
N VAL A 32 21.07 1.03 -17.05
CA VAL A 32 21.50 1.47 -18.39
C VAL A 32 20.83 2.80 -18.76
N SER A 33 19.58 2.97 -18.39
CA SER A 33 18.84 4.20 -18.68
C SER A 33 17.72 4.41 -17.69
N VAL A 34 17.42 5.68 -17.40
CA VAL A 34 16.27 6.12 -16.61
C VAL A 34 15.48 7.14 -17.44
N THR A 35 14.18 6.93 -17.60
CA THR A 35 13.29 7.87 -18.32
C THR A 35 11.90 7.81 -17.71
N ASP A 36 11.41 8.95 -17.21
CA ASP A 36 10.06 9.11 -16.64
C ASP A 36 9.64 8.01 -15.64
N GLY A 37 10.56 7.60 -14.76
CA GLY A 37 10.32 6.55 -13.75
C GLY A 37 10.39 5.12 -14.28
N ILE A 38 10.80 4.93 -15.54
CA ILE A 38 11.10 3.63 -16.14
C ILE A 38 12.63 3.47 -16.20
N CYS A 39 13.11 2.35 -15.66
CA CYS A 39 14.51 1.95 -15.71
C CYS A 39 14.70 0.76 -16.64
N ARG A 40 15.77 0.80 -17.42
CA ARG A 40 16.32 -0.38 -18.06
C ARG A 40 17.56 -0.81 -17.31
N VAL A 41 17.56 -2.04 -16.81
CA VAL A 41 18.65 -2.61 -16.03
C VAL A 41 19.30 -3.72 -16.83
N HIS A 42 20.62 -3.70 -16.96
CA HIS A 42 21.39 -4.79 -17.56
C HIS A 42 21.88 -5.73 -16.46
N GLY A 43 21.87 -7.04 -16.72
CA GLY A 43 22.16 -8.07 -15.73
C GLY A 43 20.86 -8.59 -15.09
N LEU A 44 20.91 -8.89 -13.79
CA LEU A 44 19.79 -9.50 -13.05
C LEU A 44 19.29 -10.82 -13.70
N ALA A 45 20.22 -11.75 -13.97
CA ALA A 45 19.91 -13.01 -14.66
C ALA A 45 18.84 -13.86 -13.94
N ASP A 46 18.74 -13.73 -12.62
CA ASP A 46 17.79 -14.48 -11.79
C ASP A 46 16.52 -13.68 -11.46
N ALA A 47 16.30 -12.52 -12.09
CA ALA A 47 15.12 -11.71 -11.82
C ALA A 47 13.83 -12.42 -12.24
N MET A 48 12.83 -12.36 -11.37
CA MET A 48 11.48 -12.86 -11.65
C MET A 48 10.57 -11.73 -12.15
N GLN A 49 9.59 -12.08 -12.97
CA GLN A 49 8.55 -11.13 -13.36
C GLN A 49 7.72 -10.78 -12.11
N GLY A 50 7.51 -9.48 -11.87
CA GLY A 50 6.82 -9.01 -10.67
C GLY A 50 7.70 -8.97 -9.42
N GLU A 51 9.01 -9.21 -9.54
CA GLU A 51 9.95 -9.08 -8.42
C GLU A 51 10.17 -7.61 -8.04
N MET A 52 10.32 -7.38 -6.74
CA MET A 52 10.77 -6.12 -6.20
C MET A 52 12.29 -5.99 -6.38
N LEU A 53 12.74 -4.94 -7.03
CA LEU A 53 14.15 -4.61 -7.23
C LEU A 53 14.55 -3.48 -6.29
N GLU A 54 15.70 -3.61 -5.64
CA GLU A 54 16.25 -2.61 -4.73
C GLU A 54 17.20 -1.68 -5.50
N PHE A 55 16.84 -0.40 -5.57
CA PHE A 55 17.64 0.68 -6.12
C PHE A 55 18.34 1.47 -5.01
N PRO A 56 19.37 2.28 -5.34
CA PRO A 56 20.01 3.14 -4.34
C PRO A 56 19.01 4.10 -3.66
N GLY A 57 19.27 4.42 -2.40
CA GLY A 57 18.45 5.37 -1.63
C GLY A 57 17.10 4.80 -1.19
N ASP A 58 17.07 3.54 -0.75
CA ASP A 58 15.88 2.85 -0.23
C ASP A 58 14.66 2.94 -1.16
N THR A 59 14.93 2.92 -2.47
CA THR A 59 13.89 3.01 -3.50
C THR A 59 13.68 1.64 -4.10
N PHE A 60 12.41 1.26 -4.26
CA PHE A 60 12.06 -0.01 -4.86
C PHE A 60 11.56 0.19 -6.29
N GLY A 61 11.78 -0.81 -7.13
CA GLY A 61 11.20 -0.90 -8.47
C GLY A 61 10.50 -2.23 -8.68
N LEU A 62 9.58 -2.28 -9.63
CA LEU A 62 8.89 -3.49 -10.05
C LEU A 62 9.44 -3.97 -11.38
N ALA A 63 9.95 -5.19 -11.44
CA ALA A 63 10.36 -5.83 -12.69
C ALA A 63 9.12 -6.20 -13.52
N LEU A 64 8.87 -5.50 -14.64
CA LEU A 64 7.72 -5.75 -15.51
C LEU A 64 8.07 -6.61 -16.72
N ASN A 65 9.17 -6.25 -17.40
CA ASN A 65 9.59 -6.88 -18.65
C ASN A 65 10.95 -7.57 -18.44
N LEU A 66 11.03 -8.84 -18.75
CA LEU A 66 12.29 -9.60 -18.82
C LEU A 66 12.64 -9.75 -20.30
N GLU A 67 13.44 -8.82 -20.83
CA GLU A 67 13.99 -8.93 -22.18
C GLU A 67 15.24 -9.83 -22.16
N ARG A 68 15.73 -10.21 -23.34
CA ARG A 68 16.87 -11.11 -23.47
C ARG A 68 18.14 -10.58 -22.79
N ASP A 69 18.39 -9.28 -22.94
CA ASP A 69 19.62 -8.62 -22.50
C ASP A 69 19.34 -7.50 -21.47
N SER A 70 18.09 -7.29 -21.07
CA SER A 70 17.72 -6.25 -20.12
C SER A 70 16.43 -6.53 -19.35
N VAL A 71 16.32 -5.95 -18.17
CA VAL A 71 15.11 -5.96 -17.34
C VAL A 71 14.51 -4.56 -17.35
N GLY A 72 13.26 -4.45 -17.80
CA GLY A 72 12.45 -3.24 -17.70
C GLY A 72 11.80 -3.17 -16.32
N ALA A 73 12.18 -2.16 -15.54
CA ALA A 73 11.67 -1.93 -14.19
C ALA A 73 10.95 -0.59 -14.10
N VAL A 74 9.88 -0.53 -13.31
CA VAL A 74 9.18 0.72 -13.01
C VAL A 74 9.45 1.12 -11.57
N ILE A 75 9.88 2.36 -11.35
CA ILE A 75 10.27 2.85 -10.03
C ILE A 75 9.03 3.17 -9.18
N LEU A 76 9.01 2.61 -7.98
CA LEU A 76 7.97 2.75 -6.96
C LEU A 76 8.37 3.85 -5.97
N GLY A 77 8.44 5.09 -6.46
CA GLY A 77 8.81 6.23 -5.65
C GLY A 77 9.42 7.37 -6.48
N LYS A 78 10.27 8.16 -5.83
CA LYS A 78 11.05 9.20 -6.52
C LYS A 78 12.17 8.55 -7.32
N TYR A 79 12.37 9.00 -8.55
CA TYR A 79 13.38 8.44 -9.46
C TYR A 79 14.53 9.41 -9.75
N GLU A 80 14.42 10.67 -9.32
CA GLU A 80 15.34 11.76 -9.67
C GLU A 80 16.78 11.54 -9.18
N HIS A 81 16.97 10.71 -8.15
CA HIS A 81 18.28 10.38 -7.60
C HIS A 81 18.95 9.19 -8.28
N ILE A 82 18.23 8.44 -9.13
CA ILE A 82 18.74 7.25 -9.81
C ILE A 82 19.41 7.68 -11.12
N SER A 83 20.64 7.23 -11.32
CA SER A 83 21.49 7.57 -12.47
C SER A 83 21.93 6.32 -13.24
N GLU A 84 22.36 6.53 -14.49
CA GLU A 84 23.03 5.47 -15.26
C GLU A 84 24.30 5.01 -14.53
N GLY A 85 24.55 3.71 -14.52
CA GLY A 85 25.66 3.09 -13.79
C GLY A 85 25.32 2.67 -12.36
N ASP A 86 24.16 3.06 -11.82
CA ASP A 86 23.75 2.66 -10.48
C ASP A 86 23.55 1.15 -10.37
N THR A 87 23.89 0.61 -9.20
CA THR A 87 23.73 -0.82 -8.91
C THR A 87 22.31 -1.10 -8.44
N VAL A 88 21.68 -2.10 -9.05
CA VAL A 88 20.35 -2.61 -8.69
C VAL A 88 20.49 -4.03 -8.17
N LYS A 89 19.72 -4.40 -7.16
CA LYS A 89 19.77 -5.74 -6.56
C LYS A 89 18.43 -6.44 -6.68
N CYS A 90 18.46 -7.73 -6.97
CA CYS A 90 17.31 -8.61 -6.79
C CYS A 90 17.03 -8.77 -5.28
N THR A 91 15.77 -8.70 -4.89
CA THR A 91 15.35 -8.98 -3.51
C THR A 91 14.96 -10.45 -3.32
N GLY A 92 14.69 -11.17 -4.41
CA GLY A 92 14.12 -12.52 -4.41
C GLY A 92 12.66 -12.56 -3.97
N ARG A 93 12.02 -11.41 -3.79
CA ARG A 93 10.67 -11.26 -3.26
C ARG A 93 9.76 -10.68 -4.34
N ILE A 94 8.66 -11.36 -4.62
CA ILE A 94 7.58 -10.80 -5.44
C ILE A 94 7.00 -9.60 -4.68
N LEU A 95 6.52 -8.59 -5.41
CA LEU A 95 5.93 -7.40 -4.81
C LEU A 95 4.88 -7.76 -3.74
N GLU A 96 5.23 -7.43 -2.50
CA GLU A 96 4.43 -7.73 -1.32
C GLU A 96 4.34 -6.51 -0.42
N VAL A 97 3.28 -6.47 0.38
CA VAL A 97 2.98 -5.39 1.31
C VAL A 97 2.77 -5.95 2.71
N PRO A 98 3.08 -5.20 3.77
CA PRO A 98 2.72 -5.60 5.12
C PRO A 98 1.21 -5.77 5.24
N VAL A 99 0.80 -6.80 5.98
CA VAL A 99 -0.60 -7.10 6.31
C VAL A 99 -0.75 -7.34 7.81
N GLY A 100 -1.96 -7.20 8.31
CA GLY A 100 -2.28 -7.50 9.70
C GLY A 100 -3.03 -6.39 10.44
N PRO A 101 -3.55 -6.69 11.64
CA PRO A 101 -4.30 -5.74 12.46
C PRO A 101 -3.46 -4.53 12.91
N GLU A 102 -2.13 -4.62 12.87
CA GLU A 102 -1.21 -3.53 13.20
C GLU A 102 -1.33 -2.31 12.26
N LEU A 103 -1.94 -2.49 11.08
CA LEU A 103 -2.22 -1.42 10.13
C LEU A 103 -3.47 -0.61 10.48
N ILE A 104 -4.34 -1.12 11.35
CA ILE A 104 -5.61 -0.47 11.68
C ILE A 104 -5.33 0.88 12.36
N GLY A 105 -5.96 1.94 11.85
CA GLY A 105 -5.77 3.31 12.32
C GLY A 105 -4.51 4.00 11.83
N ARG A 106 -3.77 3.37 10.91
CA ARG A 106 -2.60 3.94 10.27
C ARG A 106 -2.94 4.53 8.90
N VAL A 107 -2.12 5.50 8.50
CA VAL A 107 -2.09 5.99 7.11
C VAL A 107 -0.78 5.51 6.48
N VAL A 108 -0.89 4.75 5.40
CA VAL A 108 0.24 4.12 4.70
C VAL A 108 0.27 4.51 3.22
N ASP A 109 1.45 4.44 2.61
CA ASP A 109 1.60 4.55 1.17
C ASP A 109 1.22 3.23 0.44
N ALA A 110 1.38 3.19 -0.89
CA ALA A 110 1.09 1.99 -1.67
C ALA A 110 2.02 0.79 -1.40
N LEU A 111 3.18 0.99 -0.76
CA LEU A 111 4.09 -0.08 -0.34
C LEU A 111 3.86 -0.52 1.12
N GLY A 112 2.94 0.14 1.83
CA GLY A 112 2.66 -0.11 3.24
C GLY A 112 3.57 0.64 4.21
N THR A 113 4.38 1.59 3.73
CA THR A 113 5.21 2.46 4.57
C THR A 113 4.32 3.48 5.29
N PRO A 114 4.46 3.69 6.62
CA PRO A 114 3.66 4.67 7.34
C PRO A 114 4.02 6.10 6.94
N ILE A 115 3.00 6.91 6.63
CA ILE A 115 3.13 8.33 6.28
C ILE A 115 2.43 9.27 7.27
N ASP A 116 1.87 8.72 8.36
CA ASP A 116 1.16 9.47 9.40
C ASP A 116 2.06 10.08 10.49
N GLY A 117 3.38 9.81 10.46
CA GLY A 117 4.31 10.28 11.48
C GLY A 117 4.15 9.63 12.85
N LYS A 118 3.33 8.56 12.98
CA LYS A 118 3.10 7.84 14.26
C LYS A 118 4.18 6.77 14.54
N GLY A 119 5.30 6.80 13.81
CA GLY A 119 6.40 5.84 13.92
C GLY A 119 6.24 4.62 13.00
N PRO A 120 7.16 3.63 13.08
CA PRO A 120 7.12 2.45 12.24
C PRO A 120 5.89 1.57 12.52
N ILE A 121 5.51 0.73 11.54
CA ILE A 121 4.49 -0.30 11.69
C ILE A 121 5.22 -1.64 11.86
N ASN A 122 5.00 -2.31 12.98
CA ASN A 122 5.59 -3.62 13.25
C ASN A 122 4.64 -4.73 12.78
N ALA A 123 4.35 -4.75 11.47
CA ALA A 123 3.56 -5.83 10.86
C ALA A 123 4.36 -7.14 10.94
N LYS A 124 3.69 -8.22 11.33
CA LYS A 124 4.32 -9.54 11.51
C LYS A 124 4.37 -10.35 10.22
N GLU A 125 3.44 -10.04 9.32
CA GLU A 125 3.23 -10.78 8.08
C GLU A 125 3.23 -9.81 6.91
N THR A 126 3.66 -10.33 5.77
CA THR A 126 3.62 -9.66 4.48
C THR A 126 2.91 -10.58 3.50
N ASP A 127 2.27 -10.01 2.50
CA ASP A 127 1.57 -10.80 1.50
C ASP A 127 1.65 -10.18 0.11
N VAL A 128 1.60 -11.02 -0.91
CA VAL A 128 1.81 -10.65 -2.31
C VAL A 128 0.61 -9.85 -2.82
N ILE A 129 0.85 -8.76 -3.56
CA ILE A 129 -0.24 -7.90 -4.04
C ILE A 129 -1.04 -8.51 -5.21
N GLU A 130 -0.38 -9.33 -6.03
CA GLU A 130 -0.98 -9.98 -7.19
C GLU A 130 -1.39 -11.40 -6.82
N LYS A 131 -2.69 -11.56 -6.54
CA LYS A 131 -3.28 -12.85 -6.19
C LYS A 131 -4.42 -13.22 -7.10
N VAL A 132 -4.53 -14.52 -7.35
CA VAL A 132 -5.71 -15.08 -8.03
C VAL A 132 -6.89 -15.03 -7.06
N ALA A 133 -7.97 -14.37 -7.47
CA ALA A 133 -9.17 -14.24 -6.66
C ALA A 133 -9.83 -15.62 -6.39
N PRO A 134 -10.58 -15.78 -5.29
CA PRO A 134 -11.30 -17.01 -4.99
C PRO A 134 -12.23 -17.43 -6.13
N GLY A 135 -12.07 -18.68 -6.58
CA GLY A 135 -12.89 -19.30 -7.61
C GLY A 135 -14.34 -19.53 -7.15
N VAL A 136 -15.21 -19.94 -8.08
CA VAL A 136 -16.67 -20.04 -7.85
C VAL A 136 -17.02 -20.91 -6.64
N VAL A 137 -16.33 -22.04 -6.45
CA VAL A 137 -16.59 -23.02 -5.37
C VAL A 137 -16.32 -22.44 -3.98
N TRP A 138 -15.41 -21.46 -3.87
CA TRP A 138 -15.04 -20.82 -2.61
C TRP A 138 -15.98 -19.68 -2.20
N ARG A 139 -16.96 -19.34 -3.05
CA ARG A 139 -17.87 -18.22 -2.82
C ARG A 139 -19.18 -18.68 -2.18
N LYS A 140 -19.79 -17.77 -1.43
CA LYS A 140 -21.13 -17.91 -0.89
C LYS A 140 -21.99 -16.73 -1.34
N SER A 141 -23.29 -16.97 -1.53
CA SER A 141 -24.25 -15.90 -1.82
C SER A 141 -24.23 -14.84 -0.73
N VAL A 142 -24.27 -13.57 -1.15
CA VAL A 142 -24.32 -12.42 -0.23
C VAL A 142 -25.69 -12.41 0.46
N SER A 143 -25.69 -12.50 1.79
CA SER A 143 -26.92 -12.56 2.59
C SER A 143 -26.91 -11.65 3.82
N GLN A 144 -25.79 -10.97 4.10
CA GLN A 144 -25.64 -10.08 5.27
C GLN A 144 -25.60 -8.62 4.79
N PRO A 145 -26.36 -7.69 5.38
CA PRO A 145 -26.38 -6.30 4.94
C PRO A 145 -25.15 -5.52 5.44
N VAL A 146 -24.73 -4.54 4.65
CA VAL A 146 -23.82 -3.46 5.03
C VAL A 146 -24.64 -2.18 5.08
N GLN A 147 -24.89 -1.68 6.28
CA GLN A 147 -25.73 -0.51 6.49
C GLN A 147 -24.93 0.76 6.20
N THR A 148 -25.29 1.53 5.18
CA THR A 148 -24.60 2.77 4.82
C THR A 148 -25.00 3.92 5.74
N GLY A 149 -26.22 3.90 6.27
CA GLY A 149 -26.81 5.00 7.05
C GLY A 149 -27.52 6.04 6.18
N LEU A 150 -27.50 5.84 4.86
CA LEU A 150 -28.16 6.71 3.89
C LEU A 150 -29.49 6.09 3.49
N LYS A 151 -30.60 6.72 3.89
CA LYS A 151 -31.96 6.23 3.61
C LYS A 151 -32.20 5.89 2.14
N SER A 152 -31.70 6.72 1.23
CA SER A 152 -31.84 6.51 -0.22
C SER A 152 -31.10 5.26 -0.70
N VAL A 153 -29.90 4.99 -0.16
CA VAL A 153 -29.10 3.83 -0.54
C VAL A 153 -29.67 2.58 0.13
N ASP A 154 -29.79 2.58 1.46
CA ASP A 154 -30.21 1.40 2.22
C ASP A 154 -31.64 0.91 1.85
N ALA A 155 -32.51 1.80 1.34
CA ALA A 155 -33.86 1.42 0.91
C ALA A 155 -33.95 1.03 -0.57
N MET A 156 -33.29 1.76 -1.48
CA MET A 156 -33.45 1.56 -2.93
C MET A 156 -32.37 0.66 -3.53
N VAL A 157 -31.14 0.73 -3.01
CA VAL A 157 -29.95 0.02 -3.52
C VAL A 157 -29.17 -0.55 -2.33
N PRO A 158 -29.71 -1.56 -1.62
CA PRO A 158 -29.06 -2.13 -0.44
C PRO A 158 -27.74 -2.80 -0.81
N VAL A 159 -26.72 -2.59 0.03
CA VAL A 159 -25.37 -3.18 -0.14
C VAL A 159 -25.21 -4.35 0.83
N GLY A 160 -24.69 -5.48 0.34
CA GLY A 160 -24.39 -6.65 1.18
C GLY A 160 -22.90 -6.94 1.37
N ARG A 161 -22.55 -7.70 2.41
CA ARG A 161 -21.17 -8.12 2.70
C ARG A 161 -20.65 -9.05 1.60
N GLY A 162 -19.59 -8.65 0.92
CA GLY A 162 -19.02 -9.35 -0.24
C GLY A 162 -19.59 -8.90 -1.60
N GLN A 163 -20.49 -7.91 -1.62
CA GLN A 163 -20.93 -7.25 -2.85
C GLN A 163 -19.92 -6.20 -3.31
N ARG A 164 -19.88 -5.94 -4.62
CA ARG A 164 -19.14 -4.82 -5.22
C ARG A 164 -20.17 -3.82 -5.74
N GLU A 165 -20.14 -2.59 -5.23
CA GLU A 165 -21.09 -1.54 -5.57
C GLU A 165 -20.35 -0.31 -6.13
N LEU A 166 -20.72 0.13 -7.33
CA LEU A 166 -20.07 1.26 -8.00
C LEU A 166 -20.76 2.58 -7.65
N ILE A 167 -20.00 3.51 -7.06
CA ILE A 167 -20.45 4.89 -6.86
C ILE A 167 -19.96 5.76 -8.02
N ILE A 168 -20.82 6.01 -9.01
CA ILE A 168 -20.53 6.84 -10.19
C ILE A 168 -21.27 8.18 -10.11
N GLY A 169 -20.63 9.24 -10.61
CA GLY A 169 -21.21 10.57 -10.66
C GLY A 169 -20.19 11.64 -11.08
N ASP A 170 -20.67 12.81 -11.47
CA ASP A 170 -19.83 13.93 -11.90
C ASP A 170 -18.95 14.50 -10.77
N ARG A 171 -17.99 15.36 -11.08
CA ARG A 171 -17.18 16.07 -10.10
C ARG A 171 -18.07 16.78 -9.07
N GLN A 172 -17.69 16.72 -7.79
CA GLN A 172 -18.39 17.41 -6.69
C GLN A 172 -19.85 16.96 -6.42
N THR A 173 -20.23 15.75 -6.83
CA THR A 173 -21.58 15.18 -6.57
C THR A 173 -21.70 14.42 -5.24
N GLY A 174 -20.73 14.53 -4.34
CA GLY A 174 -20.78 13.89 -3.01
C GLY A 174 -20.33 12.43 -2.95
N LYS A 175 -19.72 11.88 -4.01
CA LYS A 175 -19.19 10.50 -4.04
C LYS A 175 -18.35 10.14 -2.81
N THR A 176 -17.40 11.00 -2.45
CA THR A 176 -16.53 10.79 -1.29
C THR A 176 -17.29 10.89 0.03
N ALA A 177 -18.31 11.75 0.12
CA ALA A 177 -19.15 11.87 1.31
C ALA A 177 -19.92 10.57 1.56
N VAL A 178 -20.52 9.99 0.51
CA VAL A 178 -21.21 8.68 0.59
C VAL A 178 -20.26 7.60 1.13
N ALA A 179 -19.04 7.52 0.62
CA ALA A 179 -18.04 6.53 1.06
C ALA A 179 -17.62 6.74 2.52
N ILE A 180 -17.32 7.98 2.92
CA ILE A 180 -16.87 8.31 4.29
C ILE A 180 -18.00 8.11 5.30
N ASP A 181 -19.22 8.55 4.99
CA ASP A 181 -20.38 8.35 5.88
C ASP A 181 -20.66 6.85 6.07
N THR A 182 -20.50 6.06 5.01
CA THR A 182 -20.59 4.60 5.10
C THR A 182 -19.54 4.03 6.05
N ILE A 183 -18.27 4.45 5.96
CA ILE A 183 -17.20 4.03 6.87
C ILE A 183 -17.57 4.40 8.32
N ILE A 184 -17.95 5.65 8.58
CA ILE A 184 -18.30 6.14 9.92
C ILE A 184 -19.45 5.32 10.53
N ASN A 185 -20.44 4.95 9.70
CA ASN A 185 -21.59 4.16 10.14
C ASN A 185 -21.24 2.70 10.48
N GLN A 186 -20.02 2.21 10.20
CA GLN A 186 -19.60 0.85 10.58
C GLN A 186 -19.13 0.72 12.03
N LYS A 187 -19.11 1.82 12.79
CA LYS A 187 -18.74 1.80 14.21
C LYS A 187 -19.58 0.78 14.99
N GLY A 188 -18.91 -0.22 15.58
CA GLY A 188 -19.54 -1.28 16.36
C GLY A 188 -20.28 -2.35 15.55
N LYS A 189 -20.13 -2.39 14.22
CA LYS A 189 -20.80 -3.35 13.33
C LYS A 189 -19.91 -4.52 12.89
N ASP A 190 -18.76 -4.72 13.54
CA ASP A 190 -17.81 -5.79 13.21
C ASP A 190 -17.46 -5.79 11.71
N LEU A 191 -16.96 -4.65 11.24
CA LEU A 191 -16.50 -4.42 9.88
C LEU A 191 -15.21 -3.59 9.94
N PHE A 192 -14.13 -4.13 9.38
CA PHE A 192 -12.93 -3.35 9.12
C PHE A 192 -13.11 -2.57 7.81
N CYS A 193 -12.63 -1.34 7.80
CA CYS A 193 -12.75 -0.44 6.67
C CYS A 193 -11.37 -0.17 6.06
N ILE A 194 -11.31 -0.07 4.74
CA ILE A 194 -10.10 0.34 4.04
C ILE A 194 -10.48 1.47 3.09
N TYR A 195 -9.83 2.61 3.24
CA TYR A 195 -10.01 3.76 2.38
C TYR A 195 -8.75 3.97 1.53
N VAL A 196 -8.85 3.67 0.24
CA VAL A 196 -7.74 3.87 -0.71
C VAL A 196 -7.95 5.16 -1.47
N ALA A 197 -7.04 6.13 -1.28
CA ALA A 197 -7.05 7.41 -1.96
C ALA A 197 -6.03 7.42 -3.11
N ILE A 198 -6.53 7.49 -4.35
CA ILE A 198 -5.72 7.43 -5.57
C ILE A 198 -5.79 8.77 -6.29
N GLY A 199 -4.63 9.37 -6.60
CA GLY A 199 -4.50 10.63 -7.33
C GLY A 199 -5.14 11.83 -6.64
N GLN A 200 -5.43 11.73 -5.34
CA GLN A 200 -6.04 12.83 -4.58
C GLN A 200 -4.98 13.84 -4.13
N LYS A 201 -5.40 15.08 -3.90
CA LYS A 201 -4.54 16.08 -3.25
C LYS A 201 -4.29 15.67 -1.81
N ALA A 202 -3.05 15.79 -1.35
CA ALA A 202 -2.68 15.47 0.04
C ALA A 202 -3.56 16.20 1.07
N SER A 203 -3.90 17.47 0.82
CA SER A 203 -4.79 18.26 1.69
C SER A 203 -6.21 17.69 1.77
N THR A 204 -6.73 17.13 0.68
CA THR A 204 -8.05 16.49 0.67
C THR A 204 -8.02 15.21 1.50
N VAL A 205 -6.98 14.39 1.34
CA VAL A 205 -6.82 13.16 2.13
C VAL A 205 -6.68 13.47 3.61
N MET A 206 -5.87 14.48 3.98
CA MET A 206 -5.74 14.95 5.36
C MET A 206 -7.08 15.35 5.99
N ASN A 207 -7.95 16.04 5.25
CA ASN A 207 -9.28 16.40 5.74
C ASN A 207 -10.16 15.16 5.98
N VAL A 208 -10.04 14.13 5.13
CA VAL A 208 -10.74 12.85 5.31
C VAL A 208 -10.23 12.12 6.55
N VAL A 209 -8.91 11.97 6.69
CA VAL A 209 -8.28 11.32 7.85
C VAL A 209 -8.69 12.03 9.14
N ARG A 210 -8.61 13.37 9.18
CA ARG A 210 -9.06 14.16 10.33
C ARG A 210 -10.52 13.89 10.66
N LYS A 211 -11.41 13.82 9.66
CA LYS A 211 -12.83 13.53 9.90
C LYS A 211 -13.06 12.13 10.46
N LEU A 212 -12.30 11.14 9.98
CA LEU A 212 -12.32 9.77 10.50
C LEU A 212 -11.78 9.72 11.94
N GLU A 213 -10.76 10.53 12.29
CA GLU A 213 -10.27 10.65 13.67
C GLU A 213 -11.31 11.29 14.59
N GLU A 214 -11.92 12.41 14.18
CA GLU A 214 -12.95 13.14 14.94
C GLU A 214 -14.19 12.27 15.26
N THR A 215 -14.54 11.35 14.37
CA THR A 215 -15.69 10.43 14.53
C THR A 215 -15.33 9.13 15.25
N GLY A 216 -14.03 8.90 15.49
CA GLY A 216 -13.49 7.65 16.03
C GLY A 216 -13.52 6.49 15.04
N ALA A 217 -13.69 6.77 13.74
CA ALA A 217 -13.71 5.78 12.67
C ALA A 217 -12.31 5.25 12.31
N MET A 218 -11.25 6.03 12.58
CA MET A 218 -9.88 5.55 12.38
C MET A 218 -9.55 4.30 13.21
N ALA A 219 -10.23 4.05 14.33
CA ALA A 219 -9.97 2.87 15.18
C ALA A 219 -10.24 1.52 14.49
N TYR A 220 -10.91 1.51 13.33
CA TYR A 220 -11.20 0.31 12.54
C TYR A 220 -10.94 0.53 11.04
N THR A 221 -10.22 1.59 10.68
CA THR A 221 -9.98 1.97 9.28
C THR A 221 -8.49 1.99 8.96
N ILE A 222 -8.09 1.38 7.85
CA ILE A 222 -6.77 1.56 7.22
C ILE A 222 -6.91 2.59 6.10
N VAL A 223 -6.00 3.55 6.02
CA VAL A 223 -5.98 4.52 4.92
C VAL A 223 -4.74 4.30 4.07
N VAL A 224 -4.94 3.92 2.81
CA VAL A 224 -3.86 3.75 1.83
C VAL A 224 -3.86 4.97 0.90
N VAL A 225 -2.71 5.60 0.70
CA VAL A 225 -2.62 6.86 -0.04
C VAL A 225 -1.57 6.77 -1.14
N ALA A 226 -2.00 7.09 -2.36
CA ALA A 226 -1.13 7.49 -3.46
C ALA A 226 -1.65 8.81 -4.01
N THR A 227 -0.99 9.90 -3.65
CA THR A 227 -1.34 11.27 -4.02
C THR A 227 -1.05 11.56 -5.48
N ALA A 228 -1.57 12.69 -5.98
CA ALA A 228 -1.30 13.15 -7.35
C ALA A 228 0.19 13.46 -7.64
N SER A 229 1.01 13.66 -6.60
CA SER A 229 2.46 13.89 -6.74
C SER A 229 3.28 12.60 -6.73
N ASP A 230 2.67 11.47 -6.35
CA ASP A 230 3.36 10.19 -6.33
C ASP A 230 3.45 9.61 -7.75
N SER A 231 4.42 8.72 -7.97
CA SER A 231 4.64 8.12 -9.28
C SER A 231 3.38 7.40 -9.78
N ALA A 232 3.23 7.33 -11.11
CA ALA A 232 2.10 6.63 -11.72
C ALA A 232 2.03 5.16 -11.25
N ALA A 233 3.18 4.54 -10.99
CA ALA A 233 3.27 3.19 -10.45
C ALA A 233 2.65 3.09 -9.05
N MET A 234 2.93 4.02 -8.15
CA MET A 234 2.32 4.04 -6.81
C MET A 234 0.80 4.20 -6.89
N GLN A 235 0.31 5.07 -7.78
CA GLN A 235 -1.13 5.27 -7.99
C GLN A 235 -1.81 4.02 -8.57
N TYR A 236 -1.13 3.32 -9.47
CA TYR A 236 -1.60 2.06 -10.05
C TYR A 236 -1.66 0.93 -9.00
N LEU A 237 -0.65 0.82 -8.14
CA LEU A 237 -0.52 -0.26 -7.16
C LEU A 237 -1.41 -0.07 -5.92
N ALA A 238 -1.68 1.17 -5.51
CA ALA A 238 -2.44 1.48 -4.30
C ALA A 238 -3.75 0.66 -4.10
N PRO A 239 -4.63 0.48 -5.11
CA PRO A 239 -5.82 -0.36 -4.94
C PRO A 239 -5.51 -1.85 -4.75
N TYR A 240 -4.44 -2.39 -5.35
CA TYR A 240 -4.01 -3.77 -5.12
C TYR A 240 -3.47 -3.97 -3.70
N SER A 241 -2.66 -3.01 -3.22
CA SER A 241 -2.19 -3.01 -1.84
C SER A 241 -3.34 -2.91 -0.85
N GLY A 242 -4.31 -2.03 -1.10
CA GLY A 242 -5.53 -1.92 -0.29
C GLY A 242 -6.38 -3.18 -0.30
N CYS A 243 -6.47 -3.89 -1.43
CA CYS A 243 -7.12 -5.19 -1.52
C CYS A 243 -6.38 -6.29 -0.75
N THR A 244 -5.04 -6.21 -0.69
CA THR A 244 -4.20 -7.21 0.01
C THR A 244 -4.25 -7.04 1.52
N MET A 245 -4.45 -5.80 1.99
CA MET A 245 -4.66 -5.47 3.40
C MET A 245 -6.06 -5.82 3.93
N GLY A 246 -7.01 -6.13 3.04
CA GLY A 246 -8.41 -6.44 3.37
C GLY A 246 -8.73 -7.91 3.38
#